data_AF-A0A401QBD3-F1
#
_entry.id   AF-A0A401QBD3-F1
#
_cell.length_a   1.000
_cell.length_b   1.000
_cell.length_c   1.000
_cell.angle_alpha   90.00
_cell.angle_beta   90.00
_cell.angle_gamma   90.00
#
_symmetry.space_group_name_H-M   'P 1'
#
loop_
_entity.id
_entity.type
_entity.pdbx_description
1 polymer ?
#
loop_
_entity_poly.entity_id
_entity_poly.type
_entity_poly.pdbx_seq_one_letter_code
_entity_poly.pdbx_strand_id
1 'polypeptide(L)'
;GGSSGKGTALRIGSDADLVVFLSCFNSFQDQRNTRQEILEGIQQTLKVCAQSIAHDISDITITFPPNRDIPPKSMSFTLKSRKSSDSVDFDILPTFDALKGTENTTEAHLKLIDLVRKNGDLNGEFSACFTELQRNFVKQYEPKLKDLIRLLKYWYKQYVRKSELRPGERLPAKYAVELLTIYAWEQGNGKERFSTAEGLRTVLELICKYQHLCIYWTKYYNVNDRVIADFLMKKLRDNR
;
A
#
# COMPACT_ATOMS: atom_id res chain seq x y z
N GLY A 1 6.01 4.82 -4.16
CA GLY A 1 5.41 3.49 -4.02
C GLY A 1 4.08 3.44 -4.73
N GLY A 2 3.10 2.73 -4.16
CA GLY A 2 1.70 2.83 -4.58
C GLY A 2 1.37 2.39 -6.01
N SER A 3 0.21 2.82 -6.48
CA SER A 3 -0.31 2.51 -7.82
C SER A 3 0.63 3.00 -8.92
N SER A 4 1.21 4.19 -8.77
CA SER A 4 2.14 4.78 -9.73
C SER A 4 3.42 3.97 -9.85
N GLY A 5 4.04 3.59 -8.72
CA GLY A 5 5.26 2.77 -8.73
C GLY A 5 5.05 1.35 -9.24
N LYS A 6 3.85 0.78 -9.02
CA LYS A 6 3.48 -0.56 -9.52
C LYS A 6 3.09 -0.58 -11.00
N GLY A 7 2.82 0.59 -11.60
CA GLY A 7 2.29 0.69 -12.95
C GLY A 7 0.81 0.29 -13.06
N THR A 8 0.00 0.60 -12.05
CA THR A 8 -1.44 0.32 -11.99
C THR A 8 -2.27 1.56 -11.61
N ALA A 9 -1.73 2.75 -11.86
CA ALA A 9 -2.44 4.02 -11.64
C ALA A 9 -3.67 4.15 -12.56
N LEU A 10 -4.72 4.78 -12.04
CA LEU A 10 -5.92 5.17 -12.78
C LEU A 10 -5.81 6.65 -13.17
N ARG A 11 -6.44 7.03 -14.28
CA ARG A 11 -6.48 8.45 -14.72
C ARG A 11 -7.36 9.33 -13.81
N ILE A 12 -8.31 8.74 -13.08
CA ILE A 12 -9.30 9.47 -12.28
C ILE A 12 -8.81 9.51 -10.82
N GLY A 13 -8.23 10.64 -10.42
CA GLY A 13 -7.63 10.84 -9.10
C GLY A 13 -6.22 10.25 -9.04
N SER A 14 -5.23 11.11 -9.27
CA SER A 14 -3.82 10.75 -9.18
C SER A 14 -3.42 10.74 -7.70
N ASP A 15 -3.41 9.56 -7.11
CA ASP A 15 -2.89 9.32 -5.75
C ASP A 15 -1.43 8.85 -5.88
N ALA A 16 -0.48 9.58 -5.29
CA ALA A 16 0.94 9.25 -5.29
C ALA A 16 1.46 8.99 -3.88
N ASP A 17 1.81 7.73 -3.60
CA ASP A 17 2.43 7.35 -2.33
C ASP A 17 3.94 7.65 -2.36
N LEU A 18 4.39 8.63 -1.59
CA LEU A 18 5.79 8.96 -1.38
C LEU A 18 6.29 8.29 -0.09
N VAL A 19 6.96 7.15 -0.23
CA VAL A 19 7.61 6.48 0.90
C VAL A 19 8.99 7.08 1.06
N VAL A 20 9.24 7.73 2.19
CA VAL A 20 10.50 8.42 2.49
C VAL A 20 11.24 7.62 3.56
N PHE A 21 12.34 7.00 3.16
CA PHE A 21 13.21 6.28 4.08
C PHE A 21 14.10 7.26 4.84
N LEU A 22 13.95 7.32 6.17
CA LEU A 22 14.68 8.27 7.02
C LEU A 22 15.81 7.57 7.77
N SER A 23 17.00 8.15 7.71
CA SER A 23 18.20 7.64 8.39
C SER A 23 18.12 7.70 9.91
N CYS A 24 17.23 8.52 10.47
CA CYS A 24 17.01 8.61 11.92
C CYS A 24 16.20 7.43 12.48
N PHE A 25 15.54 6.63 11.64
CA PHE A 25 14.88 5.40 12.07
C PHE A 25 15.87 4.24 12.05
N ASN A 26 16.15 3.65 13.21
CA ASN A 26 17.02 2.47 13.32
C ASN A 26 16.22 1.18 13.50
N SER A 27 14.93 1.27 13.79
CA SER A 27 14.03 0.15 13.99
C SER A 27 12.58 0.49 13.65
N PHE A 28 11.74 -0.54 13.54
CA PHE A 28 10.28 -0.37 13.47
C PHE A 28 9.73 0.39 14.69
N GLN A 29 10.32 0.18 15.87
CA GLN A 29 9.86 0.83 17.10
C GLN A 29 10.18 2.32 17.08
N ASP A 30 11.36 2.72 16.59
CA ASP A 30 11.72 4.14 16.44
C ASP A 30 10.76 4.84 15.51
N GLN A 31 10.47 4.23 14.34
CA GLN A 31 9.47 4.76 13.42
C GLN A 31 8.12 4.96 14.12
N ARG A 32 7.63 3.99 14.90
CA ARG A 32 6.35 4.13 15.61
C ARG A 32 6.39 5.26 16.65
N ASN A 33 7.47 5.33 17.43
CA ASN A 33 7.58 6.25 18.56
C ASN A 33 7.74 7.70 18.13
N THR A 34 8.49 7.98 17.07
CA THR A 34 8.80 9.35 16.63
C THR A 34 8.01 9.78 15.39
N ARG A 35 7.10 8.93 14.88
CA ARG A 35 6.31 9.23 13.66
C ARG A 35 5.62 10.58 13.73
N GLN A 36 5.01 10.92 14.87
CA GLN A 36 4.26 12.15 15.03
C GLN A 36 5.14 13.38 14.83
N GLU A 37 6.23 13.46 15.59
CA GLU A 37 7.19 14.57 15.52
C GLU A 37 7.76 14.72 14.10
N ILE A 38 8.13 13.60 13.47
CA ILE A 38 8.64 13.61 12.09
C ILE A 38 7.59 14.12 11.10
N LEU A 39 6.33 13.69 11.23
CA LEU A 39 5.24 14.18 10.38
C LEU A 39 5.04 15.68 10.59
N GLU A 40 4.97 16.16 11.83
CA GLU A 40 4.84 17.59 12.13
C GLU A 40 5.99 18.41 11.52
N GLY A 41 7.23 17.92 11.64
CA GLY A 41 8.40 18.50 11.00
C GLY A 41 8.28 18.58 9.48
N ILE A 42 7.88 17.48 8.82
CA ILE A 42 7.63 17.44 7.38
C ILE A 42 6.52 18.43 6.99
N GLN A 43 5.45 18.54 7.78
CA GLN A 43 4.36 19.49 7.52
C GLN A 43 4.90 20.93 7.51
N GLN A 44 5.71 21.26 8.50
CA GLN A 44 6.26 22.59 8.66
C GLN A 44 7.24 22.92 7.53
N THR A 45 8.12 21.98 7.18
CA THR A 45 9.01 22.12 6.01
C THR A 45 8.20 22.33 4.73
N LEU A 46 7.16 21.54 4.48
CA LEU A 46 6.31 21.71 3.29
C LEU A 46 5.61 23.06 3.26
N LYS A 47 5.15 23.59 4.40
CA LYS A 47 4.56 24.94 4.49
C LYS A 47 5.58 26.03 4.13
N VAL A 48 6.80 25.94 4.66
CA VAL A 48 7.88 26.89 4.33
C VAL A 48 8.27 26.78 2.85
N CYS A 49 8.44 25.55 2.35
CA CYS A 49 8.72 25.31 0.93
C CYS A 49 7.61 25.87 0.06
N ALA A 50 6.33 25.67 0.40
CA ALA A 50 5.19 26.20 -0.35
C ALA A 50 5.22 27.73 -0.46
N GLN A 51 5.64 28.43 0.59
CA GLN A 51 5.81 29.90 0.56
C GLN A 51 7.00 30.31 -0.32
N SER A 52 8.13 29.61 -0.23
CA SER A 52 9.32 29.91 -1.03
C SER A 52 9.06 29.66 -2.53
N ILE A 53 8.49 28.51 -2.89
CA ILE A 53 8.20 28.17 -4.28
C ILE A 53 6.99 28.91 -4.83
N ALA A 54 6.16 29.56 -4.00
CA ALA A 54 5.07 30.40 -4.50
C ALA A 54 5.60 31.58 -5.34
N HIS A 55 6.86 31.98 -5.11
CA HIS A 55 7.55 33.01 -5.89
C HIS A 55 8.20 32.45 -7.17
N ASP A 56 8.76 31.23 -7.12
CA ASP A 56 9.49 30.62 -8.24
C ASP A 56 8.60 29.76 -9.16
N ILE A 57 7.48 29.26 -8.65
CA ILE A 57 6.53 28.37 -9.32
C ILE A 57 5.13 28.95 -9.08
N SER A 58 4.68 29.80 -10.01
CA SER A 58 3.39 30.50 -9.93
C SER A 58 2.16 29.59 -9.96
N ASP A 59 2.34 28.29 -10.24
CA ASP A 59 1.26 27.43 -10.70
C ASP A 59 0.87 26.32 -9.72
N ILE A 60 1.35 26.32 -8.47
CA ILE A 60 1.05 25.24 -7.52
C ILE A 60 0.45 25.78 -6.21
N THR A 61 -0.50 25.04 -5.65
CA THR A 61 -1.05 25.24 -4.29
C THR A 61 -1.00 23.93 -3.52
N ILE A 62 -0.60 24.01 -2.24
CA ILE A 62 -0.54 22.88 -1.30
C ILE A 62 -1.67 22.98 -0.27
N THR A 63 -2.49 21.94 -0.13
CA THR A 63 -3.54 21.87 0.90
C THR A 63 -3.40 20.63 1.77
N PHE A 64 -3.59 20.80 3.08
CA PHE A 64 -3.59 19.72 4.07
C PHE A 64 -5.02 19.45 4.57
N PRO A 65 -5.41 18.18 4.82
CA PRO A 65 -6.69 17.87 5.44
C PRO A 65 -6.74 18.42 6.90
N PRO A 66 -7.95 18.63 7.45
CA PRO A 66 -8.11 19.06 8.85
C PRO A 66 -7.43 18.10 9.82
N ASN A 67 -6.88 18.65 10.91
CA ASN A 67 -6.17 17.90 11.95
C ASN A 67 -7.02 16.72 12.44
N ARG A 68 -6.40 15.54 12.54
CA ARG A 68 -7.01 14.35 13.15
C ARG A 68 -6.32 14.10 14.47
N ASP A 69 -7.08 13.74 15.49
CA ASP A 69 -6.59 13.50 16.87
C ASP A 69 -5.61 12.31 17.00
N ILE A 70 -5.32 11.59 15.90
CA ILE A 70 -4.35 10.50 15.84
C ILE A 70 -3.39 10.76 14.67
N PRO A 71 -2.07 10.91 14.90
CA PRO A 71 -1.08 11.02 13.84
C PRO A 71 -1.16 9.78 12.94
N PRO A 72 -1.51 9.91 11.65
CA PRO A 72 -1.72 8.75 10.80
C PRO A 72 -0.38 8.08 10.46
N LYS A 73 -0.44 6.90 9.82
CA LYS A 73 0.75 6.26 9.22
C LYS A 73 1.38 7.11 8.10
N SER A 74 0.67 8.12 7.63
CA SER A 74 1.01 8.99 6.52
C SER A 74 0.50 10.41 6.77
N MET A 75 1.00 11.36 5.99
CA MET A 75 0.39 12.68 5.82
C MET A 75 -0.02 12.87 4.38
N SER A 76 -1.27 13.29 4.18
CA SER A 76 -1.79 13.62 2.86
C SER A 76 -1.66 15.11 2.58
N PHE A 77 -1.34 15.46 1.34
CA PHE A 77 -1.45 16.82 0.84
C PHE A 77 -1.77 16.81 -0.65
N THR A 78 -2.45 17.85 -1.13
CA THR A 78 -2.79 17.97 -2.56
C THR A 78 -1.91 19.03 -3.20
N LEU A 79 -1.33 18.70 -4.37
CA LEU A 79 -0.74 19.67 -5.28
C LEU A 79 -1.74 19.98 -6.38
N LYS A 80 -2.16 21.23 -6.50
CA LYS A 80 -3.07 21.68 -7.56
C LYS A 80 -2.40 22.66 -8.50
N SER A 81 -2.54 22.41 -9.81
CA SER A 81 -2.14 23.35 -10.85
C SER A 81 -3.02 24.60 -10.81
N ARG A 82 -2.45 25.81 -10.98
CA ARG A 82 -3.23 27.04 -11.20
C ARG A 82 -3.55 27.27 -12.67
N LYS A 83 -2.83 26.59 -13.58
CA LYS A 83 -3.03 26.69 -15.04
C LYS A 83 -4.00 25.65 -15.59
N SER A 84 -4.30 24.60 -14.83
CA SER A 84 -5.27 23.57 -15.21
C SER A 84 -6.14 23.18 -14.02
N SER A 85 -7.21 22.43 -14.27
CA SER A 85 -8.02 21.83 -13.22
C SER A 85 -7.37 20.60 -12.57
N ASP A 86 -6.14 20.25 -12.97
CA ASP A 86 -5.46 19.05 -12.51
C ASP A 86 -4.97 19.22 -11.07
N SER A 87 -5.19 18.17 -10.28
CA SER A 87 -4.63 18.02 -8.95
C SER A 87 -4.08 16.61 -8.76
N VAL A 88 -3.04 16.52 -7.94
CA VAL A 88 -2.44 15.25 -7.53
C VAL A 88 -2.47 15.20 -6.01
N ASP A 89 -3.07 14.15 -5.49
CA ASP A 89 -3.08 13.87 -4.06
C ASP A 89 -1.85 13.03 -3.72
N PHE A 90 -1.07 13.47 -2.74
CA PHE A 90 0.12 12.78 -2.28
C PHE A 90 -0.10 12.26 -0.86
N ASP A 91 0.40 11.06 -0.60
CA ASP A 91 0.54 10.50 0.73
C ASP A 91 2.04 10.34 1.03
N ILE A 92 2.57 11.08 2.01
CA ILE A 92 3.93 10.90 2.51
C ILE A 92 3.93 9.89 3.64
N LEU A 93 4.81 8.87 3.54
CA LEU A 93 5.00 7.84 4.56
C LEU A 93 6.47 7.83 5.02
N PRO A 94 6.80 8.53 6.13
CA PRO A 94 8.10 8.39 6.78
C PRO A 94 8.27 6.95 7.26
N THR A 95 9.36 6.30 6.82
CA THR A 95 9.46 4.85 6.90
C THR A 95 10.87 4.40 7.30
N PHE A 96 10.96 3.42 8.19
CA PHE A 96 12.20 2.72 8.50
C PHE A 96 12.61 1.84 7.32
N ASP A 97 13.86 1.94 6.90
CA ASP A 97 14.42 1.13 5.82
C ASP A 97 14.80 -0.27 6.31
N ALA A 98 13.80 -1.13 6.46
CA ALA A 98 13.97 -2.50 6.94
C ALA A 98 14.76 -3.41 5.98
N LEU A 99 14.92 -2.98 4.71
CA LEU A 99 15.61 -3.74 3.67
C LEU A 99 17.03 -3.21 3.43
N LYS A 100 17.43 -2.12 4.11
CA LYS A 100 18.76 -1.54 3.97
C LYS A 100 19.85 -2.54 4.33
N GLY A 101 20.77 -2.76 3.39
CA GLY A 101 21.97 -3.56 3.64
C GLY A 101 21.71 -5.06 3.85
N THR A 102 20.51 -5.56 3.53
CA THR A 102 20.20 -6.99 3.54
C THR A 102 19.84 -7.48 2.15
N GLU A 103 20.59 -8.44 1.65
CA GLU A 103 20.20 -9.20 0.45
C GLU A 103 19.11 -10.23 0.78
N ASN A 104 18.95 -10.57 2.07
CA ASN A 104 18.02 -11.57 2.55
C ASN A 104 16.82 -10.93 3.24
N THR A 105 15.72 -10.79 2.49
CA THR A 105 14.45 -10.26 3.00
C THR A 105 13.91 -11.03 4.23
N THR A 106 14.32 -12.28 4.44
CA THR A 106 13.94 -13.11 5.61
C THR A 106 14.28 -12.42 6.92
N GLU A 107 15.44 -11.78 7.05
CA GLU A 107 15.87 -11.13 8.30
C GLU A 107 14.94 -9.98 8.68
N ALA A 108 14.54 -9.17 7.71
CA ALA A 108 13.59 -8.07 7.91
C ALA A 108 12.21 -8.60 8.38
N HIS A 109 11.77 -9.74 7.83
CA HIS A 109 10.52 -10.38 8.28
C HIS A 109 10.64 -10.94 9.70
N LEU A 110 11.78 -11.54 10.07
CA LEU A 110 12.02 -12.04 11.43
C LEU A 110 11.96 -10.91 12.47
N LYS A 111 12.60 -9.77 12.19
CA LYS A 111 12.52 -8.57 13.05
C LYS A 111 11.08 -8.06 13.20
N LEU A 112 10.29 -8.08 12.12
CA LEU A 112 8.88 -7.72 12.18
C LEU A 112 8.05 -8.72 12.99
N ILE A 113 8.28 -10.03 12.81
CA ILE A 113 7.58 -11.09 13.55
C ILE A 113 7.86 -10.98 15.05
N ASP A 114 9.11 -10.71 15.45
CA ASP A 114 9.47 -10.46 16.85
C ASP A 114 8.68 -9.29 17.43
N LEU A 115 8.57 -8.18 16.69
CA LEU A 115 7.77 -7.04 17.09
C LEU A 115 6.28 -7.39 17.24
N VAL A 116 5.70 -8.15 16.30
CA VAL A 116 4.30 -8.61 16.37
C VAL A 116 4.08 -9.53 17.57
N ARG A 117 5.03 -10.41 17.89
CA ARG A 117 4.94 -11.29 19.07
C ARG A 117 4.90 -10.49 20.37
N LYS A 118 5.68 -9.40 20.45
CA LYS A 118 5.75 -8.52 21.64
C LYS A 118 4.53 -7.61 21.80
N ASN A 119 3.90 -7.20 20.68
CA ASN A 119 2.89 -6.13 20.68
C ASN A 119 1.49 -6.57 20.22
N GLY A 120 1.30 -7.83 19.81
CA GLY A 120 0.06 -8.29 19.17
C GLY A 120 -0.02 -7.92 17.69
N ASP A 121 -1.21 -8.10 17.08
CA ASP A 121 -1.39 -7.84 15.66
C ASP A 121 -1.25 -6.34 15.32
N LEU A 122 -0.28 -6.02 14.48
CA LEU A 122 0.05 -4.65 14.10
C LEU A 122 -0.71 -4.19 12.86
N ASN A 123 -1.65 -5.00 12.32
CA ASN A 123 -2.56 -4.63 11.23
C ASN A 123 -1.84 -3.93 10.05
N GLY A 124 -0.70 -4.50 9.65
CA GLY A 124 0.12 -3.99 8.55
C GLY A 124 0.70 -2.58 8.78
N GLU A 125 0.95 -2.16 10.02
CA GLU A 125 1.54 -0.84 10.30
C GLU A 125 2.83 -0.55 9.55
N PHE A 126 3.70 -1.55 9.43
CA PHE A 126 5.02 -1.40 8.80
C PHE A 126 5.03 -1.85 7.34
N SER A 127 3.88 -1.91 6.66
CA SER A 127 3.82 -2.34 5.25
C SER A 127 4.65 -1.44 4.32
N ALA A 128 4.80 -0.16 4.66
CA ALA A 128 5.61 0.80 3.89
C ALA A 128 7.11 0.44 3.90
N CYS A 129 7.61 -0.19 4.97
CA CYS A 129 9.00 -0.67 5.06
C CYS A 129 9.33 -1.71 3.97
N PHE A 130 8.31 -2.36 3.43
CA PHE A 130 8.42 -3.38 2.38
C PHE A 130 7.83 -2.89 1.05
N THR A 131 7.66 -1.57 0.86
CA THR A 131 7.02 -1.01 -0.34
C THR A 131 7.72 -1.43 -1.63
N GLU A 132 9.04 -1.63 -1.58
CA GLU A 132 9.81 -2.07 -2.74
C GLU A 132 9.47 -3.49 -3.16
N LEU A 133 9.29 -4.40 -2.20
CA LEU A 133 8.85 -5.77 -2.46
C LEU A 133 7.43 -5.78 -3.03
N GLN A 134 6.53 -4.98 -2.45
CA GLN A 134 5.15 -4.82 -2.95
C GLN A 134 5.13 -4.25 -4.37
N ARG A 135 5.98 -3.26 -4.66
CA ARG A 135 6.16 -2.67 -5.98
C ARG A 135 6.63 -3.75 -6.97
N ASN A 136 7.73 -4.41 -6.65
CA ASN A 136 8.37 -5.39 -7.52
C ASN A 136 7.45 -6.60 -7.77
N PHE A 137 6.65 -6.98 -6.77
CA PHE A 137 5.64 -8.03 -6.90
C PHE A 137 4.67 -7.74 -8.04
N VAL A 138 4.14 -6.52 -8.13
CA VAL A 138 3.15 -6.17 -9.17
C VAL A 138 3.83 -5.75 -10.47
N LYS A 139 4.99 -5.09 -10.38
CA LYS A 139 5.68 -4.49 -11.53
C LYS A 139 6.14 -5.54 -12.55
N GLN A 140 6.46 -6.76 -12.11
CA GLN A 140 6.92 -7.85 -12.98
C GLN A 140 5.86 -8.36 -13.97
N TYR A 141 4.57 -8.15 -13.70
CA TYR A 141 3.51 -8.74 -14.54
C TYR A 141 3.27 -7.96 -15.83
N GLU A 142 2.76 -8.66 -16.84
CA GLU A 142 2.51 -8.12 -18.19
C GLU A 142 1.48 -6.97 -18.23
N PRO A 143 1.56 -6.07 -19.24
CA PRO A 143 0.64 -4.95 -19.37
C PRO A 143 -0.84 -5.34 -19.34
N LYS A 144 -1.22 -6.46 -19.98
CA LYS A 144 -2.61 -6.92 -20.02
C LYS A 144 -3.17 -7.26 -18.64
N LEU A 145 -2.37 -7.88 -17.77
CA LEU A 145 -2.78 -8.12 -16.38
C LEU A 145 -2.88 -6.82 -15.59
N LYS A 146 -1.96 -5.88 -15.81
CA LYS A 146 -2.04 -4.55 -15.20
C LYS A 146 -3.30 -3.80 -15.64
N ASP A 147 -3.77 -3.97 -16.88
CA ASP A 147 -5.04 -3.41 -17.34
C ASP A 147 -6.25 -4.04 -16.64
N LEU A 148 -6.25 -5.35 -16.42
CA LEU A 148 -7.28 -6.00 -15.60
C LEU A 148 -7.27 -5.47 -14.15
N ILE A 149 -6.09 -5.30 -13.55
CA ILE A 149 -5.94 -4.69 -12.22
C ILE A 149 -6.52 -3.26 -12.22
N ARG A 150 -6.23 -2.44 -13.24
CA ARG A 150 -6.82 -1.10 -13.37
C ARG A 150 -8.35 -1.17 -13.46
N LEU A 151 -8.90 -2.08 -14.26
CA LEU A 151 -10.35 -2.25 -14.40
C LEU A 151 -11.01 -2.57 -13.05
N LEU A 152 -10.43 -3.49 -12.27
CA LEU A 152 -10.95 -3.85 -10.96
C LEU A 152 -10.78 -2.78 -9.90
N LYS A 153 -9.67 -2.03 -9.94
CA LYS A 153 -9.50 -0.85 -9.09
C LYS A 153 -10.52 0.23 -9.41
N TYR A 154 -10.82 0.44 -10.69
CA TYR A 154 -11.85 1.36 -11.12
C TYR A 154 -13.21 0.90 -10.61
N TRP A 155 -13.57 -0.37 -10.82
CA TRP A 155 -14.81 -0.95 -10.29
C TRP A 155 -14.91 -0.74 -8.77
N TYR A 156 -13.85 -1.09 -8.03
CA TYR A 156 -13.82 -0.93 -6.57
C TYR A 156 -14.02 0.53 -6.15
N LYS A 157 -13.35 1.48 -6.83
CA LYS A 157 -13.47 2.92 -6.52
C LYS A 157 -14.86 3.48 -6.81
N GLN A 158 -15.53 3.02 -7.88
CA GLN A 158 -16.82 3.57 -8.31
C GLN A 158 -18.02 2.94 -7.60
N TYR A 159 -17.96 1.62 -7.34
CA TYR A 159 -19.14 0.87 -6.93
C TYR A 159 -19.09 0.37 -5.48
N VAL A 160 -17.92 0.31 -4.84
CA VAL A 160 -17.82 -0.15 -3.45
C VAL A 160 -17.88 1.05 -2.51
N ARG A 161 -19.03 1.22 -1.84
CA ARG A 161 -19.32 2.40 -1.02
C ARG A 161 -19.18 2.11 0.46
N LYS A 162 -18.38 2.91 1.17
CA LYS A 162 -18.24 2.83 2.63
C LYS A 162 -19.54 3.12 3.38
N SER A 163 -20.45 3.90 2.79
CA SER A 163 -21.75 4.23 3.38
C SER A 163 -22.67 3.03 3.55
N GLU A 164 -22.38 1.91 2.89
CA GLU A 164 -23.16 0.68 2.95
C GLU A 164 -22.63 -0.29 4.02
N LEU A 165 -21.55 0.07 4.72
CA LEU A 165 -20.97 -0.73 5.80
C LEU A 165 -21.74 -0.56 7.10
N ARG A 166 -21.90 -1.65 7.84
CA ARG A 166 -22.39 -1.59 9.22
C ARG A 166 -21.31 -1.01 10.15
N PRO A 167 -21.70 -0.47 11.33
CA PRO A 167 -20.75 -0.05 12.34
C PRO A 167 -19.75 -1.17 12.66
N GLY A 168 -18.45 -0.84 12.59
CA GLY A 168 -17.36 -1.79 12.82
C GLY A 168 -16.84 -2.52 11.58
N GLU A 169 -17.58 -2.51 10.47
CA GLU A 169 -17.11 -3.11 9.22
C GLU A 169 -16.10 -2.24 8.50
N ARG A 170 -15.15 -2.90 7.83
CA ARG A 170 -14.12 -2.24 7.04
C ARG A 170 -14.00 -2.92 5.70
N LEU A 171 -13.98 -2.13 4.64
CA LEU A 171 -13.65 -2.65 3.33
C LEU A 171 -12.18 -3.09 3.28
N PRO A 172 -11.86 -4.16 2.54
CA PRO A 172 -10.49 -4.55 2.26
C PRO A 172 -9.70 -3.39 1.63
N ALA A 173 -8.40 -3.29 1.91
CA ALA A 173 -7.55 -2.30 1.26
C ALA A 173 -7.55 -2.49 -0.27
N LYS A 174 -7.37 -1.40 -1.03
CA LYS A 174 -7.26 -1.44 -2.52
C LYS A 174 -6.23 -2.47 -2.99
N TYR A 175 -5.13 -2.64 -2.24
CA TYR A 175 -4.08 -3.60 -2.56
C TYR A 175 -4.56 -5.07 -2.51
N ALA A 176 -5.56 -5.40 -1.69
CA ALA A 176 -6.14 -6.74 -1.67
C ALA A 176 -6.80 -7.10 -3.01
N VAL A 177 -7.43 -6.13 -3.68
CA VAL A 177 -8.01 -6.32 -5.02
C VAL A 177 -6.91 -6.57 -6.06
N GLU A 178 -5.78 -5.86 -5.97
CA GLU A 178 -4.62 -6.11 -6.85
C GLU A 178 -4.09 -7.55 -6.68
N LEU A 179 -3.92 -7.99 -5.42
CA LEU A 179 -3.44 -9.33 -5.10
C LEU A 179 -4.44 -10.42 -5.52
N LEU A 180 -5.73 -10.22 -5.29
CA LEU A 180 -6.77 -11.17 -5.70
C LEU A 180 -6.83 -11.31 -7.23
N THR A 181 -6.62 -10.21 -7.96
CA THR A 181 -6.55 -10.23 -9.42
C THR A 181 -5.36 -11.06 -9.91
N ILE A 182 -4.20 -10.85 -9.31
CA ILE A 182 -2.98 -11.63 -9.61
C ILE A 182 -3.22 -13.11 -9.31
N TYR A 183 -3.77 -13.43 -8.14
CA TYR A 183 -4.11 -14.81 -7.77
C TYR A 183 -5.05 -15.46 -8.80
N ALA A 184 -6.14 -14.80 -9.17
CA ALA A 184 -7.09 -15.33 -10.15
C ALA A 184 -6.43 -15.64 -11.49
N TRP A 185 -5.52 -14.76 -11.95
CA TRP A 185 -4.78 -14.96 -13.18
C TRP A 185 -3.76 -16.10 -13.07
N GLU A 186 -3.03 -16.21 -11.95
CA GLU A 186 -2.09 -17.30 -11.69
C GLU A 186 -2.79 -18.66 -11.65
N GLN A 187 -3.97 -18.76 -11.04
CA GLN A 187 -4.78 -19.98 -11.04
C GLN A 187 -5.42 -20.28 -12.42
N GLY A 188 -5.60 -19.26 -13.26
CA GLY A 188 -6.22 -19.36 -14.59
C GLY A 188 -5.27 -19.73 -15.74
N ASN A 189 -4.19 -20.45 -15.46
CA ASN A 189 -3.09 -20.83 -16.38
C ASN A 189 -2.11 -19.71 -16.76
N GLY A 190 -2.16 -18.52 -16.14
CA GLY A 190 -1.11 -17.50 -16.29
C GLY A 190 -0.82 -17.08 -17.74
N LYS A 191 -1.79 -17.19 -18.65
CA LYS A 191 -1.56 -16.89 -20.07
C LYS A 191 -1.48 -15.37 -20.28
N GLU A 192 -0.55 -14.94 -21.12
CA GLU A 192 -0.42 -13.52 -21.52
C GLU A 192 -1.68 -13.02 -22.24
N ARG A 193 -2.30 -13.88 -23.05
CA ARG A 193 -3.55 -13.60 -23.77
C ARG A 193 -4.71 -14.26 -23.05
N PHE A 194 -5.51 -13.44 -22.36
CA PHE A 194 -6.76 -13.85 -21.72
C PHE A 194 -7.89 -12.86 -22.04
N SER A 195 -9.15 -13.25 -21.84
CA SER A 195 -10.29 -12.34 -21.97
C SER A 195 -10.41 -11.46 -20.73
N THR A 196 -10.37 -10.13 -20.90
CA THR A 196 -10.53 -9.19 -19.77
C THR A 196 -11.87 -9.36 -19.07
N ALA A 197 -12.94 -9.68 -19.82
CA ALA A 197 -14.26 -9.91 -19.26
C ALA A 197 -14.31 -11.18 -18.39
N GLU A 198 -13.69 -12.26 -18.84
CA GLU A 198 -13.58 -13.49 -18.03
C GLU A 198 -12.74 -13.25 -16.77
N GLY A 199 -11.62 -12.54 -16.90
CA GLY A 199 -10.78 -12.16 -15.76
C GLY A 199 -11.55 -11.34 -14.73
N LEU A 200 -12.31 -10.32 -15.17
CA LEU A 200 -13.18 -9.53 -14.30
C LEU A 200 -14.21 -10.41 -13.60
N ARG A 201 -14.94 -11.24 -14.35
CA ARG A 201 -15.96 -12.15 -13.80
C ARG A 201 -15.37 -13.07 -12.74
N THR A 202 -14.22 -13.67 -13.04
CA THR A 202 -13.52 -14.60 -12.15
C THR A 202 -13.18 -13.94 -10.82
N VAL A 203 -12.63 -12.73 -10.85
CA VAL A 203 -12.28 -12.02 -9.60
C VAL A 203 -13.52 -11.62 -8.82
N LEU A 204 -14.60 -11.18 -9.48
CA LEU A 204 -15.86 -10.87 -8.80
C LEU A 204 -16.48 -12.14 -8.16
N GLU A 205 -16.42 -13.28 -8.83
CA GLU A 205 -16.85 -14.57 -8.26
C GLU A 205 -16.01 -14.97 -7.03
N LEU A 206 -14.70 -14.71 -7.04
CA LEU A 206 -13.84 -14.92 -5.88
C LEU A 206 -14.21 -14.00 -4.72
N ILE A 207 -14.55 -12.73 -4.99
CA ILE A 207 -15.04 -11.79 -3.97
C ILE A 207 -16.35 -12.30 -3.35
N CYS A 208 -17.28 -12.83 -4.14
CA CYS A 208 -18.50 -13.44 -3.61
C CYS A 208 -18.22 -14.65 -2.70
N LYS A 209 -17.08 -15.32 -2.90
CA LYS A 209 -16.62 -16.47 -2.12
C LYS A 209 -15.55 -16.09 -1.08
N TYR A 210 -15.53 -14.82 -0.62
CA TYR A 210 -14.46 -14.30 0.25
C TYR A 210 -14.20 -15.14 1.51
N GLN A 211 -15.24 -15.76 2.07
CA GLN A 211 -15.16 -16.63 3.25
C GLN A 211 -14.31 -17.89 3.04
N HIS A 212 -14.08 -18.28 1.79
CA HIS A 212 -13.26 -19.43 1.43
C HIS A 212 -11.87 -19.04 0.92
N LEU A 213 -11.54 -17.74 0.88
CA LEU A 213 -10.25 -17.28 0.39
C LEU A 213 -9.17 -17.45 1.46
N CYS A 214 -8.17 -18.27 1.14
CA CYS A 214 -6.98 -18.46 1.95
C CYS A 214 -5.76 -18.38 1.02
N ILE A 215 -5.26 -17.16 0.80
CA ILE A 215 -4.26 -16.86 -0.24
C ILE A 215 -2.98 -16.31 0.39
N TYR A 216 -1.83 -16.83 -0.04
CA TYR A 216 -0.51 -16.33 0.33
C TYR A 216 0.53 -16.65 -0.76
N TRP A 217 1.65 -15.94 -0.76
CA TRP A 217 2.80 -16.18 -1.64
C TRP A 217 4.09 -16.25 -0.82
N THR A 218 4.97 -17.19 -1.14
CA THR A 218 6.25 -17.40 -0.45
C THR A 218 7.43 -16.72 -1.13
N LYS A 219 7.18 -15.68 -1.94
CA LYS A 219 8.21 -15.06 -2.79
C LYS A 219 9.28 -14.28 -2.03
N TYR A 220 8.92 -13.62 -0.93
CA TYR A 220 9.80 -12.68 -0.23
C TYR A 220 10.16 -13.11 1.20
N TYR A 221 9.85 -14.36 1.55
CA TYR A 221 10.21 -14.93 2.84
C TYR A 221 10.40 -16.44 2.70
N ASN A 222 11.37 -16.97 3.45
CA ASN A 222 11.73 -18.37 3.39
C ASN A 222 10.86 -19.20 4.35
N VAL A 223 9.99 -20.05 3.82
CA VAL A 223 9.13 -20.95 4.63
C VAL A 223 9.89 -22.15 5.22
N ASN A 224 11.16 -22.36 4.85
CA ASN A 224 12.01 -23.34 5.55
C ASN A 224 12.53 -22.81 6.89
N ASP A 225 12.46 -21.49 7.12
CA ASP A 225 12.68 -20.91 8.44
C ASP A 225 11.48 -21.21 9.35
N ARG A 226 11.74 -21.88 10.48
CA ARG A 226 10.69 -22.34 11.41
C ARG A 226 9.88 -21.17 11.99
N VAL A 227 10.52 -20.05 12.29
CA VAL A 227 9.85 -18.88 12.88
C VAL A 227 8.85 -18.30 11.89
N ILE A 228 9.21 -18.23 10.61
CA ILE A 228 8.33 -17.77 9.53
C ILE A 228 7.21 -18.76 9.27
N ALA A 229 7.52 -20.06 9.16
CA ALA A 229 6.52 -21.10 8.92
C ALA A 229 5.46 -21.12 10.03
N ASP A 230 5.87 -21.10 11.29
CA ASP A 230 4.95 -21.11 12.44
C ASP A 230 4.08 -19.85 12.46
N PHE A 231 4.68 -18.69 12.17
CA PHE A 231 3.95 -17.43 12.11
C PHE A 231 2.90 -17.43 10.99
N LEU A 232 3.27 -17.90 9.79
CA LEU A 232 2.37 -18.02 8.65
C LEU A 232 1.22 -18.98 8.96
N MET A 233 1.51 -20.18 9.48
CA MET A 233 0.49 -21.17 9.81
C MET A 233 -0.48 -20.65 10.86
N LYS A 234 0.00 -19.91 11.87
CA LYS A 234 -0.87 -19.24 12.85
C LYS A 234 -1.79 -18.23 12.16
N LYS A 235 -1.24 -17.33 11.32
CA LYS A 235 -2.03 -16.33 10.58
C LYS A 235 -3.07 -16.96 9.63
N LEU A 236 -2.79 -18.12 9.04
CA LEU A 236 -3.74 -18.80 8.16
C LEU A 236 -4.85 -19.54 8.92
N ARG A 237 -4.62 -19.93 10.18
CA ARG A 237 -5.63 -20.55 11.04
C ARG A 237 -6.54 -19.53 11.71
N ASP A 238 -5.98 -18.42 12.19
CA ASP A 238 -6.71 -17.35 12.88
C ASP A 238 -7.72 -16.61 11.97
N ASN A 239 -7.63 -16.79 10.65
CA ASN A 239 -8.49 -16.15 9.64
C ASN A 239 -9.52 -17.11 8.99
N ARG A 240 -9.71 -18.32 9.56
CA ARG A 240 -10.80 -19.25 9.19
C ARG A 240 -11.94 -19.14 10.18
#